data_AF-A0AAX4J8L3-F1
#
_entry.id   AF-A0AAX4J8L3-F1
#
_cell.length_a   1.000
_cell.length_b   1.000
_cell.length_c   1.000
_cell.angle_alpha   90.00
_cell.angle_beta   90.00
_cell.angle_gamma   90.00
#
_symmetry.space_group_name_H-M   'P 1'
#
loop_
_entity.id
_entity.type
_entity.pdbx_description
1 polymer ?
#
loop_
_entity_poly.entity_id
_entity_poly.type
_entity_poly.pdbx_seq_one_letter_code
_entity_poly.pdbx_strand_id
1 'polypeptide(L)'
;MSNKLTIDDFLKDETIEVVDTKKPLIKNNREEINHFISTKEQRLEISENKPSFYDIVPKTKLESVINKILNKNNETKIEKTRRLNFQHNFDTKMRRIKRIKSKSYRKAKRLAKSELEQENEYNELGKKLQIPLEEEKEEEIEQEENIEDAPIFNFTENQDDSNQHEIVKLAFEEDMEENEEEFIKEKEEIINENTPKIIETILPGWGDWAGPGLEIIKTKHNTIIETKEGINYAQRKDFGSSHVIINEENNEVEEKYKSNLPFGYTKEDYKIKLSVPVSKECNTTRMYKKILSDVIYNKSGENIEPFKYEPEN
;
A
#
# COMPACT_ATOMS: atom_id res chain seq x y z
N MET A 1 -73.76 31.52 3.85
CA MET A 1 -74.06 30.48 4.85
C MET A 1 -72.99 29.42 4.75
N SER A 2 -72.36 29.17 5.88
CA SER A 2 -71.15 28.39 6.11
C SER A 2 -71.40 26.89 6.13
N ASN A 3 -70.66 26.14 5.31
CA ASN A 3 -70.34 24.73 5.59
C ASN A 3 -68.82 24.59 5.56
N LYS A 4 -68.17 24.85 6.71
CA LYS A 4 -66.77 24.47 6.93
C LYS A 4 -66.77 23.04 7.43
N LEU A 5 -66.24 22.12 6.63
CA LEU A 5 -65.95 20.75 7.04
C LEU A 5 -64.97 20.80 8.22
N THR A 6 -65.35 20.19 9.33
CA THR A 6 -64.50 20.03 10.52
C THR A 6 -63.72 18.72 10.44
N ILE A 7 -62.54 18.69 11.07
CA ILE A 7 -61.60 17.56 11.06
C ILE A 7 -62.24 16.24 11.56
N ASP A 8 -63.32 16.33 12.33
CA ASP A 8 -64.05 15.18 12.85
C ASP A 8 -64.92 14.45 11.80
N ASP A 9 -65.15 15.04 10.62
CA ASP A 9 -65.85 14.39 9.50
C ASP A 9 -64.95 13.44 8.69
N PHE A 10 -63.63 13.40 8.99
CA PHE A 10 -62.68 12.45 8.39
C PHE A 10 -62.40 11.21 9.25
N LEU A 11 -63.05 11.08 10.41
CA LEU A 11 -62.79 10.00 11.38
C LEU A 11 -63.95 9.00 11.49
N LYS A 12 -64.60 8.70 10.36
CA LYS A 12 -65.50 7.55 10.24
C LYS A 12 -65.19 6.83 8.95
N ASP A 13 -64.40 5.76 9.06
CA ASP A 13 -64.76 4.47 8.49
C ASP A 13 -63.81 3.37 8.95
N GLU A 14 -64.39 2.17 9.01
CA GLU A 14 -63.78 0.85 9.08
C GLU A 14 -63.28 0.33 10.43
N THR A 15 -64.18 -0.45 11.04
CA THR A 15 -63.88 -1.53 11.99
C THR A 15 -62.77 -2.44 11.46
N ILE A 16 -61.57 -2.30 12.01
CA ILE A 16 -60.47 -3.25 11.80
C ILE A 16 -60.69 -4.41 12.77
N GLU A 17 -61.07 -5.57 12.24
CA GLU A 17 -61.00 -6.85 12.95
C GLU A 17 -59.52 -7.16 13.26
N VAL A 18 -59.16 -7.13 14.54
CA VAL A 18 -57.84 -7.53 15.02
C VAL A 18 -57.76 -9.06 14.98
N VAL A 19 -57.22 -9.60 13.88
CA VAL A 19 -56.83 -11.01 13.79
C VAL A 19 -55.52 -11.20 14.55
N ASP A 20 -55.57 -11.94 15.66
CA ASP A 20 -54.42 -12.35 16.46
C ASP A 20 -53.38 -13.14 15.64
N THR A 21 -52.32 -12.48 15.19
CA THR A 21 -51.18 -13.12 14.48
C THR A 21 -50.14 -13.69 15.44
N LYS A 22 -50.57 -14.34 16.52
CA LYS A 22 -49.69 -15.14 17.41
C LYS A 22 -50.00 -16.63 17.30
N LYS A 23 -49.86 -17.19 16.11
CA LYS A 23 -49.56 -18.62 15.90
C LYS A 23 -48.34 -18.73 14.97
N PRO A 24 -47.31 -19.53 15.32
CA PRO A 24 -46.08 -19.55 14.56
C PRO A 24 -46.29 -20.26 13.21
N LEU A 25 -46.35 -19.48 12.13
CA LEU A 25 -46.34 -19.91 10.72
C LEU A 25 -45.05 -20.65 10.29
N ILE A 26 -44.18 -21.04 11.23
CA ILE A 26 -42.82 -21.50 10.94
C ILE A 26 -42.69 -23.04 10.95
N LYS A 27 -43.71 -23.78 11.40
CA LYS A 27 -43.62 -25.26 11.39
C LYS A 27 -44.02 -25.92 10.06
N ASN A 28 -44.89 -25.33 9.24
CA ASN A 28 -45.34 -25.96 7.99
C ASN A 28 -44.46 -25.61 6.77
N ASN A 29 -43.64 -24.56 6.85
CA ASN A 29 -42.81 -24.17 5.72
C ASN A 29 -41.66 -25.15 5.46
N ARG A 30 -41.22 -25.96 6.42
CA ARG A 30 -40.09 -26.87 6.17
C ARG A 30 -40.44 -27.98 5.20
N GLU A 31 -41.62 -28.57 5.30
CA GLU A 31 -42.05 -29.64 4.40
C GLU A 31 -42.35 -29.11 3.01
N GLU A 32 -42.98 -27.93 2.92
CA GLU A 32 -43.21 -27.24 1.64
C GLU A 32 -41.90 -26.77 0.99
N ILE A 33 -40.95 -26.25 1.77
CA ILE A 33 -39.61 -25.88 1.30
C ILE A 33 -38.86 -27.15 0.85
N ASN A 34 -38.92 -28.24 1.61
CA ASN A 34 -38.24 -29.49 1.24
C ASN A 34 -38.88 -30.14 0.01
N HIS A 35 -40.20 -30.06 -0.15
CA HIS A 35 -40.90 -30.48 -1.36
C HIS A 35 -40.54 -29.59 -2.55
N PHE A 36 -40.45 -28.28 -2.37
CA PHE A 36 -40.00 -27.34 -3.39
C PHE A 36 -38.54 -27.57 -3.80
N ILE A 37 -37.67 -27.89 -2.83
CA ILE A 37 -36.27 -28.28 -3.08
C ILE A 37 -36.22 -29.61 -3.82
N SER A 38 -36.96 -30.62 -3.38
CA SER A 38 -37.00 -31.95 -4.03
C SER A 38 -37.55 -31.90 -5.45
N THR A 39 -38.62 -31.14 -5.70
CA THR A 39 -39.16 -30.94 -7.05
C THR A 39 -38.23 -30.13 -7.95
N LYS A 40 -37.43 -29.21 -7.38
CA LYS A 40 -36.38 -28.48 -8.11
C LYS A 40 -35.20 -29.39 -8.44
N GLU A 41 -34.78 -30.25 -7.52
CA GLU A 41 -33.73 -31.26 -7.74
C GLU A 41 -34.15 -32.26 -8.82
N GLN A 42 -35.40 -32.76 -8.78
CA GLN A 42 -35.95 -33.62 -9.84
C GLN A 42 -35.99 -32.92 -11.22
N ARG A 43 -36.30 -31.62 -11.28
CA ARG A 43 -36.25 -30.85 -12.55
C ARG A 43 -34.82 -30.68 -13.07
N LEU A 44 -33.84 -30.56 -12.19
CA LEU A 44 -32.42 -30.49 -12.56
C LEU A 44 -31.93 -31.86 -13.08
N GLU A 45 -32.31 -32.97 -12.45
CA GLU A 45 -31.99 -34.33 -12.92
C GLU A 45 -32.62 -34.65 -14.30
N ILE A 46 -33.83 -34.14 -14.59
CA ILE A 46 -34.48 -34.27 -15.91
C ILE A 46 -33.76 -33.39 -16.96
N SER A 47 -33.16 -32.27 -16.54
CA SER A 47 -32.42 -31.34 -17.40
C SER A 47 -31.01 -31.84 -17.74
N GLU A 48 -30.35 -32.57 -16.85
CA GLU A 48 -28.98 -33.08 -17.06
C GLU A 48 -28.92 -34.26 -18.03
N ASN A 49 -30.03 -34.97 -18.26
CA ASN A 49 -30.09 -36.14 -19.14
C ASN A 49 -30.38 -35.83 -20.62
N LYS A 50 -30.56 -34.56 -21.00
CA LYS A 50 -30.65 -34.14 -22.40
C LYS A 50 -29.60 -33.06 -22.65
N PRO A 51 -28.67 -33.22 -23.61
CA PRO A 51 -27.72 -32.15 -23.90
C PRO A 51 -28.49 -30.90 -24.32
N SER A 52 -28.28 -29.80 -23.59
CA SER A 52 -28.89 -28.53 -23.95
C SER A 52 -28.20 -27.98 -25.19
N PHE A 53 -28.91 -27.21 -26.01
CA PHE A 53 -28.34 -26.56 -27.20
C PHE A 53 -27.07 -25.73 -26.88
N TYR A 54 -26.94 -25.26 -25.64
CA TYR A 54 -25.82 -24.45 -25.17
C TYR A 54 -24.58 -25.26 -24.72
N ASP A 55 -24.67 -26.58 -24.62
CA ASP A 55 -23.52 -27.45 -24.30
C ASP A 55 -22.65 -27.77 -25.53
N ILE A 56 -23.06 -27.32 -26.72
CA ILE A 56 -22.35 -27.50 -28.00
C ILE A 56 -21.31 -26.38 -28.22
N VAL A 57 -21.35 -25.29 -27.45
CA VAL A 57 -20.44 -24.15 -27.59
C VAL A 57 -19.18 -24.38 -26.74
N PRO A 58 -17.96 -24.16 -27.28
CA PRO A 58 -16.73 -24.31 -26.52
C PRO A 58 -16.68 -23.32 -25.35
N LYS A 59 -16.63 -23.84 -24.12
CA LYS A 59 -16.62 -23.04 -22.88
C LYS A 59 -15.31 -22.27 -22.75
N THR A 60 -15.38 -21.00 -22.36
CA THR A 60 -14.18 -20.19 -22.11
C THR A 60 -13.41 -20.69 -20.88
N LYS A 61 -12.12 -20.37 -20.76
CA LYS A 61 -11.29 -20.80 -19.62
C LYS A 61 -11.87 -20.32 -18.28
N LEU A 62 -12.38 -19.09 -18.24
CA LEU A 62 -13.08 -18.52 -17.08
C LEU A 62 -14.33 -19.32 -16.70
N GLU A 63 -15.14 -19.66 -17.69
CA GLU A 63 -16.37 -20.42 -17.51
C GLU A 63 -16.11 -21.85 -17.03
N SER A 64 -15.01 -22.47 -17.50
CA SER A 64 -14.55 -23.77 -16.97
C SER A 64 -14.12 -23.68 -15.50
N VAL A 65 -13.45 -22.59 -15.11
CA VAL A 65 -13.00 -22.38 -13.74
C VAL A 65 -14.18 -22.11 -12.81
N ILE A 66 -15.13 -21.28 -13.24
CA ILE A 66 -16.35 -20.99 -12.49
C ILE A 66 -17.19 -22.25 -12.31
N ASN A 67 -17.40 -23.03 -13.37
CA ASN A 67 -18.13 -24.30 -13.27
C ASN A 67 -17.40 -25.31 -12.37
N LYS A 68 -16.07 -25.34 -12.38
CA LYS A 68 -15.28 -26.18 -11.48
C LYS A 68 -15.36 -25.75 -10.02
N ILE A 69 -15.57 -24.46 -9.75
CA ILE A 69 -15.79 -23.92 -8.41
C ILE A 69 -17.22 -24.23 -7.94
N LEU A 70 -18.22 -24.02 -8.79
CA LEU A 70 -19.63 -24.26 -8.48
C LEU A 70 -19.93 -25.74 -8.27
N ASN A 71 -19.32 -26.62 -9.07
CA ASN A 71 -19.51 -28.07 -9.00
C ASN A 71 -18.42 -28.76 -8.16
N LYS A 72 -17.69 -28.03 -7.31
CA LYS A 72 -16.69 -28.64 -6.44
C LYS A 72 -17.41 -29.47 -5.37
N ASN A 73 -17.35 -30.79 -5.51
CA ASN A 73 -17.88 -31.72 -4.51
C ASN A 73 -17.35 -31.41 -3.10
N ASN A 74 -18.17 -31.70 -2.08
CA ASN A 74 -17.92 -31.46 -0.66
C ASN A 74 -16.43 -31.61 -0.27
N GLU A 75 -15.88 -30.57 0.36
CA GLU A 75 -14.47 -30.47 0.77
C GLU A 75 -13.93 -31.81 1.29
N THR A 76 -12.83 -32.28 0.71
CA THR A 76 -12.16 -33.48 1.22
C THR A 76 -11.76 -33.26 2.67
N LYS A 77 -11.78 -34.32 3.50
CA LYS A 77 -11.41 -34.21 4.93
C LYS A 77 -10.05 -33.53 5.11
N ILE A 78 -9.11 -33.79 4.19
CA ILE A 78 -7.77 -33.18 4.16
C ILE A 78 -7.86 -31.67 3.91
N GLU A 79 -8.61 -31.21 2.92
CA GLU A 79 -8.80 -29.77 2.65
C GLU A 79 -9.48 -29.06 3.82
N LYS A 80 -10.48 -29.70 4.43
CA LYS A 80 -11.18 -29.15 5.61
C LYS A 80 -10.23 -28.99 6.80
N THR A 81 -9.39 -29.98 7.08
CA THR A 81 -8.38 -29.89 8.16
C THR A 81 -7.35 -28.79 7.90
N ARG A 82 -6.88 -28.62 6.66
CA ARG A 82 -5.98 -27.54 6.28
C ARG A 82 -6.61 -26.16 6.50
N ARG A 83 -7.88 -25.98 6.11
CA ARG A 83 -8.62 -24.73 6.35
C ARG A 83 -8.76 -24.43 7.84
N LEU A 84 -9.15 -25.42 8.64
CA LEU A 84 -9.32 -25.26 10.08
C LEU A 84 -7.99 -24.93 10.78
N ASN A 85 -6.89 -25.59 10.38
CA ASN A 85 -5.55 -25.28 10.89
C ASN A 85 -5.11 -23.87 10.52
N PHE A 86 -5.40 -23.44 9.29
CA PHE A 86 -5.11 -22.08 8.85
C PHE A 86 -5.91 -21.05 9.65
N GLN A 87 -7.21 -21.29 9.85
CA GLN A 87 -8.08 -20.43 10.66
C GLN A 87 -7.60 -20.37 12.12
N HIS A 88 -7.22 -21.50 12.70
CA HIS A 88 -6.68 -21.54 14.07
C HIS A 88 -5.38 -20.74 14.21
N ASN A 89 -4.44 -20.90 13.27
CA ASN A 89 -3.18 -20.15 13.26
C ASN A 89 -3.42 -18.64 13.08
N PHE A 90 -4.41 -18.27 12.27
CA PHE A 90 -4.81 -16.89 12.10
C PHE A 90 -5.42 -16.31 13.38
N ASP A 91 -6.36 -17.03 14.00
CA ASP A 91 -7.03 -16.59 15.23
C ASP A 91 -6.08 -16.49 16.42
N THR A 92 -5.12 -17.42 16.56
CA THR A 92 -4.09 -17.36 17.60
C THR A 92 -3.18 -16.15 17.41
N LYS A 93 -2.75 -15.86 16.18
CA LYS A 93 -1.98 -14.65 15.84
C LYS A 93 -2.78 -13.39 16.16
N MET A 94 -4.07 -13.35 15.80
CA MET A 94 -4.95 -12.22 16.10
C MET A 94 -5.19 -12.02 17.59
N ARG A 95 -5.34 -13.09 18.38
CA ARG A 95 -5.44 -13.00 19.85
C ARG A 95 -4.15 -12.44 20.46
N ARG A 96 -2.98 -12.86 19.97
CA ARG A 96 -1.68 -12.32 20.41
C ARG A 96 -1.56 -10.83 20.11
N ILE A 97 -1.93 -10.41 18.90
CA ILE A 97 -1.92 -9.00 18.49
C ILE A 97 -2.88 -8.18 19.36
N LYS A 98 -4.11 -8.65 19.59
CA LYS A 98 -5.08 -7.97 20.46
C LYS A 98 -4.57 -7.87 21.91
N ARG A 99 -3.92 -8.92 22.43
CA ARG A 99 -3.26 -8.90 23.74
C ARG A 99 -2.16 -7.84 23.80
N ILE A 100 -1.25 -7.81 22.82
CA ILE A 100 -0.17 -6.81 22.73
C ILE A 100 -0.71 -5.37 22.61
N LYS A 101 -1.79 -5.20 21.84
CA LYS A 101 -2.43 -3.88 21.64
C LYS A 101 -3.33 -3.46 22.80
N SER A 102 -3.61 -4.34 23.77
CA SER A 102 -4.47 -4.02 24.92
C SER A 102 -3.81 -2.98 25.85
N LYS A 103 -4.64 -2.11 26.44
CA LYS A 103 -4.17 -1.07 27.36
C LYS A 103 -3.50 -1.66 28.61
N SER A 104 -4.01 -2.77 29.13
CA SER A 104 -3.44 -3.47 30.29
C SER A 104 -2.05 -4.03 29.99
N TYR A 105 -1.85 -4.68 28.84
CA TYR A 105 -0.54 -5.18 28.42
C TYR A 105 0.49 -4.05 28.25
N ARG A 106 0.10 -2.94 27.60
CA ARG A 106 0.98 -1.77 27.45
C ARG A 106 1.33 -1.14 28.79
N LYS A 107 0.38 -1.07 29.73
CA LYS A 107 0.63 -0.58 31.10
C LYS A 107 1.58 -1.50 31.87
N ALA A 108 1.34 -2.82 31.83
CA ALA A 108 2.21 -3.80 32.47
C ALA A 108 3.63 -3.77 31.88
N LYS A 109 3.77 -3.63 30.55
CA LYS A 109 5.08 -3.51 29.90
C LYS A 109 5.83 -2.23 30.33
N ARG A 110 5.13 -1.10 30.51
CA ARG A 110 5.74 0.14 31.01
C ARG A 110 6.21 0.00 32.45
N LEU A 111 5.38 -0.61 33.32
CA LEU A 111 5.74 -0.86 34.72
C LEU A 111 6.95 -1.79 34.84
N ALA A 112 6.96 -2.90 34.08
CA ALA A 112 8.10 -3.80 34.05
C ALA A 112 9.38 -3.11 33.52
N LYS A 113 9.25 -2.19 32.56
CA LYS A 113 10.41 -1.40 32.09
C LYS A 113 10.93 -0.47 33.17
N SER A 114 10.06 0.25 33.88
CA SER A 114 10.46 1.14 34.98
C SER A 114 11.04 0.37 36.17
N GLU A 115 10.55 -0.83 36.47
CA GLU A 115 11.12 -1.70 37.51
C GLU A 115 12.54 -2.15 37.13
N LEU A 116 12.77 -2.49 35.86
CA LEU A 116 14.08 -2.90 35.35
C LEU A 116 15.08 -1.72 35.31
N GLU A 117 14.61 -0.53 34.95
CA GLU A 117 15.39 0.71 35.02
C GLU A 117 15.78 1.05 36.47
N GLN A 118 14.86 0.90 37.42
CA GLN A 118 15.16 1.06 38.85
C GLN A 118 16.16 0.02 39.34
N GLU A 119 15.99 -1.27 39.01
CA GLU A 119 16.96 -2.31 39.39
C GLU A 119 18.36 -2.03 38.83
N ASN A 120 18.45 -1.54 37.59
CA ASN A 120 19.72 -1.14 36.99
C ASN A 120 20.35 0.05 37.73
N GLU A 121 19.56 1.06 38.08
CA GLU A 121 20.02 2.23 38.84
C GLU A 121 20.48 1.85 40.26
N TYR A 122 19.78 0.94 40.94
CA TYR A 122 20.21 0.38 42.23
C TYR A 122 21.51 -0.44 42.11
N ASN A 123 21.68 -1.21 41.03
CA ASN A 123 22.91 -1.97 40.77
C ASN A 123 24.10 -1.04 40.45
N GLU A 124 23.85 0.09 39.77
CA GLU A 124 24.86 1.08 39.42
C GLU A 124 25.30 1.92 40.63
N LEU A 125 24.36 2.28 41.52
CA LEU A 125 24.66 2.87 42.83
C LEU A 125 25.40 1.90 43.76
N GLY A 126 25.06 0.60 43.71
CA GLY A 126 25.77 -0.46 44.45
C GLY A 126 27.22 -0.63 44.01
N LYS A 127 27.51 -0.45 42.71
CA LYS A 127 28.89 -0.45 42.16
C LYS A 127 29.70 0.78 42.60
N LYS A 128 29.07 1.93 42.83
CA LYS A 128 29.73 3.16 43.31
C LYS A 128 30.13 3.15 44.78
N LEU A 129 29.63 2.21 45.59
CA LEU A 129 29.89 2.13 47.05
C LEU A 129 31.02 1.17 47.46
N GLN A 130 31.75 0.56 46.52
CA GLN A 130 32.93 -0.26 46.82
C GLN A 130 34.22 0.51 46.51
N ILE A 131 34.87 1.04 47.56
CA ILE A 131 36.23 1.58 47.53
C ILE A 131 37.17 0.51 48.09
N PRO A 132 38.19 0.09 47.33
CA PRO A 132 39.52 -0.19 47.90
C PRO A 132 40.59 0.71 47.23
N LEU A 133 41.18 1.65 47.97
CA LEU A 133 42.54 1.63 48.54
C LEU A 133 43.66 1.46 47.50
N GLU A 134 44.44 2.54 47.35
CA GLU A 134 45.60 2.74 46.47
C GLU A 134 46.75 1.78 46.74
N GLU A 135 47.46 1.36 45.68
CA GLU A 135 48.93 1.23 45.68
C GLU A 135 49.47 1.68 44.30
N GLU A 136 50.48 2.55 44.37
CA GLU A 136 51.24 3.14 43.26
C GLU A 136 52.13 2.10 42.56
N LYS A 137 52.36 2.26 41.23
CA LYS A 137 53.69 2.17 40.60
C LYS A 137 53.70 2.47 39.10
N GLU A 138 54.46 3.52 38.80
CA GLU A 138 55.50 3.67 37.77
C GLU A 138 55.19 3.54 36.26
N GLU A 139 55.71 4.55 35.57
CA GLU A 139 55.70 4.85 34.15
C GLU A 139 56.51 3.85 33.31
N GLU A 140 56.11 3.64 32.05
CA GLU A 140 57.06 3.60 30.93
C GLU A 140 56.32 3.93 29.62
N ILE A 141 56.75 5.02 28.99
CA ILE A 141 56.29 5.49 27.69
C ILE A 141 57.21 4.85 26.65
N GLU A 142 56.67 3.93 25.85
CA GLU A 142 57.23 3.61 24.55
C GLU A 142 56.18 3.93 23.48
N GLN A 143 56.55 4.91 22.64
CA GLN A 143 55.79 5.33 21.48
C GLN A 143 55.97 4.29 20.37
N GLU A 144 54.94 3.48 20.14
CA GLU A 144 54.66 2.90 18.84
C GLU A 144 53.24 3.31 18.44
N GLU A 145 53.13 4.16 17.41
CA GLU A 145 51.85 4.53 16.80
C GLU A 145 51.23 3.29 16.13
N ASN A 146 50.46 2.52 16.91
CA ASN A 146 49.43 1.65 16.38
C ASN A 146 48.14 2.46 16.28
N ILE A 147 47.90 3.04 15.10
CA ILE A 147 46.58 3.52 14.70
C ILE A 147 45.72 2.28 14.45
N GLU A 148 45.33 1.58 15.51
CA GLU A 148 44.38 0.45 15.47
C GLU A 148 43.18 0.65 16.41
N ASP A 149 43.02 1.84 16.99
CA ASP A 149 41.81 2.25 17.74
C ASP A 149 40.91 3.21 16.94
N ALA A 150 40.89 3.08 15.61
CA ALA A 150 39.69 3.45 14.87
C ALA A 150 38.72 2.27 15.01
N PRO A 151 37.50 2.44 15.56
CA PRO A 151 36.54 1.35 15.65
C PRO A 151 36.24 0.87 14.23
N ILE A 152 36.82 -0.27 13.86
CA ILE A 152 36.48 -1.01 12.66
C ILE A 152 35.00 -1.37 12.84
N PHE A 153 34.13 -0.64 12.15
CA PHE A 153 32.69 -0.93 12.07
C PHE A 153 32.53 -2.33 11.46
N ASN A 154 32.49 -3.34 12.33
CA ASN A 154 32.09 -4.69 11.95
C ASN A 154 30.60 -4.65 11.62
N PHE A 155 30.27 -4.62 10.33
CA PHE A 155 28.92 -4.74 9.77
C PHE A 155 28.36 -6.17 9.90
N THR A 156 28.60 -6.84 11.02
CA THR A 156 28.00 -8.14 11.32
C THR A 156 26.72 -7.92 12.14
N GLU A 157 25.62 -7.97 11.40
CA GLU A 157 24.21 -8.10 11.76
C GLU A 157 23.81 -8.32 13.25
N ASN A 158 22.80 -7.53 13.65
CA ASN A 158 21.83 -7.72 14.75
C ASN A 158 22.23 -7.22 16.15
N GLN A 159 22.76 -6.00 16.25
CA GLN A 159 22.75 -5.26 17.51
C GLN A 159 21.97 -3.96 17.30
N ASP A 160 20.79 -3.88 17.92
CA ASP A 160 19.85 -2.76 17.98
C ASP A 160 20.25 -1.50 17.19
N ASP A 161 19.83 -1.40 15.92
CA ASP A 161 20.06 -0.23 15.05
C ASP A 161 19.63 1.09 15.72
N SER A 162 18.66 1.03 16.64
CA SER A 162 18.24 2.15 17.47
C SER A 162 19.34 2.68 18.39
N ASN A 163 20.15 1.81 18.99
CA ASN A 163 21.21 2.22 19.90
C ASN A 163 22.36 2.86 19.12
N GLN A 164 22.66 2.34 17.93
CA GLN A 164 23.65 2.94 17.03
C GLN A 164 23.20 4.32 16.56
N HIS A 165 21.92 4.48 16.21
CA HIS A 165 21.37 5.77 15.82
C HIS A 165 21.43 6.80 16.96
N GLU A 166 21.15 6.38 18.20
CA GLU A 166 21.25 7.25 19.38
C GLU A 166 22.71 7.67 19.64
N ILE A 167 23.67 6.75 19.51
CA ILE A 167 25.11 7.06 19.66
C ILE A 167 25.57 8.04 18.58
N VAL A 168 25.17 7.82 17.32
CA VAL A 168 25.49 8.73 16.21
C VAL A 168 24.86 10.09 16.45
N LYS A 169 23.60 10.13 16.91
CA LYS A 169 22.94 11.40 17.23
C LYS A 169 23.70 12.17 18.30
N LEU A 170 24.08 11.52 19.40
CA LEU A 170 24.87 12.13 20.48
C LEU A 170 26.26 12.60 20.00
N ALA A 171 26.90 11.85 19.11
CA ALA A 171 28.23 12.19 18.60
C ALA A 171 28.22 13.42 17.66
N PHE A 172 27.10 13.69 17.00
CA PHE A 172 26.95 14.80 16.05
C PHE A 172 25.92 15.84 16.49
N GLU A 173 25.53 15.88 17.77
CA GLU A 173 24.45 16.75 18.25
C GLU A 173 24.66 18.24 17.92
N GLU A 174 25.89 18.73 18.06
CA GLU A 174 26.25 20.12 17.74
C GLU A 174 26.15 20.42 16.24
N ASP A 175 26.69 19.56 15.38
CA ASP A 175 26.64 19.72 13.92
C ASP A 175 25.22 19.47 13.36
N MET A 176 24.41 18.65 14.02
CA MET A 176 23.08 18.28 13.57
C MET A 176 22.09 19.45 13.69
N GLU A 177 22.18 20.27 14.74
CA GLU A 177 21.30 21.43 14.89
C GLU A 177 21.51 22.46 13.77
N GLU A 178 22.78 22.79 13.46
CA GLU A 178 23.12 23.72 12.37
C GLU A 178 22.67 23.17 11.01
N ASN A 179 22.97 21.90 10.73
CA ASN A 179 22.58 21.26 9.47
C ASN A 179 21.06 21.14 9.32
N GLU A 180 20.32 20.87 10.40
CA GLU A 180 18.85 20.82 10.38
C GLU A 180 18.26 22.20 10.05
N GLU A 181 18.80 23.28 10.62
CA GLU A 181 18.36 24.63 10.30
C GLU A 181 18.64 25.01 8.84
N GLU A 182 19.84 24.74 8.35
CA GLU A 182 20.21 25.00 6.95
C GLU A 182 19.29 24.22 6.00
N PHE A 183 19.03 22.96 6.32
CA PHE A 183 18.14 22.12 5.52
C PHE A 183 16.70 22.63 5.49
N ILE A 184 16.17 23.09 6.63
CA ILE A 184 14.82 23.68 6.69
C ILE A 184 14.78 24.94 5.84
N LYS A 185 15.79 25.82 5.94
CA LYS A 185 15.91 27.04 5.14
C LYS A 185 15.94 26.71 3.64
N GLU A 186 16.81 25.80 3.21
CA GLU A 186 16.92 25.36 1.81
C GLU A 186 15.58 24.79 1.31
N LYS A 187 14.93 23.95 2.12
CA LYS A 187 13.63 23.37 1.79
C LYS A 187 12.56 24.44 1.61
N GLU A 188 12.49 25.43 2.51
CA GLU A 188 11.56 26.54 2.42
C GLU A 188 11.83 27.40 1.19
N GLU A 189 13.09 27.67 0.85
CA GLU A 189 13.49 28.38 -0.37
C GLU A 189 13.00 27.65 -1.62
N ILE A 190 13.28 26.35 -1.74
CA ILE A 190 12.85 25.51 -2.86
C ILE A 190 11.32 25.40 -2.93
N ILE A 191 10.63 25.34 -1.80
CA ILE A 191 9.16 25.40 -1.75
C ILE A 191 8.67 26.73 -2.31
N ASN A 192 9.21 27.84 -1.80
CA ASN A 192 8.82 29.16 -2.23
C ASN A 192 9.09 29.36 -3.73
N GLU A 193 10.20 28.87 -4.27
CA GLU A 193 10.51 28.95 -5.69
C GLU A 193 9.52 28.16 -6.55
N ASN A 194 9.22 26.92 -6.17
CA ASN A 194 8.34 26.03 -6.92
C ASN A 194 6.85 26.32 -6.74
N THR A 195 6.46 27.09 -5.71
CA THR A 195 5.05 27.41 -5.49
C THR A 195 4.47 28.21 -6.67
N PRO A 196 3.22 27.93 -7.08
CA PRO A 196 2.58 28.70 -8.14
C PRO A 196 2.41 30.15 -7.70
N LYS A 197 2.99 31.08 -8.46
CA LYS A 197 2.98 32.51 -8.16
C LYS A 197 2.17 33.26 -9.21
N ILE A 198 1.27 34.11 -8.74
CA ILE A 198 0.57 35.07 -9.57
C ILE A 198 1.38 36.36 -9.55
N ILE A 199 2.05 36.67 -10.66
CA ILE A 199 2.84 37.88 -10.83
C ILE A 199 1.97 38.91 -11.53
N GLU A 200 1.63 39.97 -10.81
CA GLU A 200 0.98 41.13 -11.39
C GLU A 200 2.04 42.11 -11.86
N THR A 201 2.22 42.23 -13.17
CA THR A 201 3.04 43.29 -13.76
C THR A 201 2.14 44.47 -14.11
N ILE A 202 2.48 45.65 -13.59
CA ILE A 202 1.78 46.89 -13.94
C ILE A 202 2.56 47.51 -15.09
N LEU A 203 1.89 47.77 -16.21
CA LEU A 203 2.49 48.49 -17.32
C LEU A 203 2.81 49.92 -16.86
N PRO A 204 4.02 50.43 -17.12
CA PRO A 204 4.37 51.77 -16.74
C PRO A 204 3.60 52.78 -17.59
N GLY A 205 2.88 53.68 -16.93
CA GLY A 205 2.04 54.70 -17.58
C GLY A 205 2.74 56.04 -17.73
N TRP A 206 2.08 56.99 -18.41
CA TRP A 206 2.55 58.40 -18.50
C TRP A 206 2.70 59.07 -17.12
N GLY A 207 2.03 58.56 -16.09
CA GLY A 207 2.10 59.05 -14.71
C GLY A 207 3.35 58.63 -13.93
N ASP A 208 4.08 57.58 -14.34
CA ASP A 208 5.28 57.11 -13.62
C ASP A 208 6.48 58.04 -13.78
N TRP A 209 6.44 58.93 -14.77
CA TRP A 209 7.47 59.96 -14.98
C TRP A 209 7.32 61.17 -14.06
N ALA A 210 6.19 61.31 -13.35
CA ALA A 210 5.91 62.46 -12.50
C ALA A 210 6.70 62.45 -11.16
N GLY A 211 7.52 61.43 -10.92
CA GLY A 211 8.47 61.36 -9.82
C GLY A 211 8.05 60.44 -8.66
N PRO A 212 8.98 60.10 -7.76
CA PRO A 212 8.72 59.21 -6.63
C PRO A 212 7.70 59.86 -5.66
N GLY A 213 6.63 59.14 -5.31
CA GLY A 213 5.62 59.57 -4.33
C GLY A 213 4.17 59.55 -4.83
N LEU A 214 3.92 59.25 -6.10
CA LEU A 214 2.57 59.03 -6.63
C LEU A 214 2.20 57.54 -6.57
N GLU A 215 1.01 57.24 -6.05
CA GLU A 215 0.49 55.87 -6.00
C GLU A 215 0.06 55.41 -7.39
N ILE A 216 0.62 54.28 -7.84
CA ILE A 216 0.27 53.68 -9.13
C ILE A 216 -1.11 53.01 -9.01
N ILE A 217 -2.10 53.55 -9.71
CA ILE A 217 -3.46 53.01 -9.69
C ILE A 217 -3.53 51.79 -10.62
N LYS A 218 -3.76 50.61 -10.03
CA LYS A 218 -3.98 49.36 -10.76
C LYS A 218 -5.33 49.40 -11.48
N THR A 219 -5.32 49.21 -12.80
CA THR A 219 -6.54 49.06 -13.61
C THR A 219 -6.44 47.82 -14.47
N LYS A 220 -7.58 47.23 -14.84
CA LYS A 220 -7.63 46.01 -15.68
C LYS A 220 -6.87 46.15 -17.02
N HIS A 221 -6.73 47.37 -17.52
CA HIS A 221 -6.03 47.66 -18.77
C HIS A 221 -4.52 47.92 -18.57
N ASN A 222 -4.11 48.25 -17.34
CA ASN A 222 -2.73 48.55 -16.98
C ASN A 222 -2.03 47.39 -16.24
N THR A 223 -2.74 46.32 -15.90
CA THR A 223 -2.19 45.17 -15.16
C THR A 223 -2.20 43.93 -16.04
N ILE A 224 -1.05 43.31 -16.23
CA ILE A 224 -0.88 41.99 -16.84
C ILE A 224 -0.67 40.99 -15.72
N ILE A 225 -1.53 39.98 -15.65
CA ILE A 225 -1.46 38.92 -14.65
C ILE A 225 -0.84 37.71 -15.31
N GLU A 226 0.38 37.36 -14.90
CA GLU A 226 1.07 36.14 -15.32
C GLU A 226 0.98 35.12 -14.20
N THR A 227 0.44 33.94 -14.50
CA THR A 227 0.46 32.82 -13.55
C THR A 227 1.68 31.98 -13.87
N LYS A 228 2.69 32.00 -13.00
CA LYS A 228 3.79 31.04 -13.08
C LYS A 228 3.28 29.68 -12.66
N GLU A 229 3.40 28.73 -13.58
CA GLU A 229 3.13 27.33 -13.27
C GLU A 229 4.07 26.85 -12.17
N GLY A 230 3.52 26.11 -11.23
CA GLY A 230 4.24 25.65 -10.05
C GLY A 230 3.48 24.52 -9.36
N ILE A 231 4.12 23.90 -8.37
CA ILE A 231 3.58 22.75 -7.65
C ILE A 231 2.99 23.26 -6.34
N ASN A 232 1.72 22.92 -6.07
CA ASN A 232 1.11 23.27 -4.80
C ASN A 232 1.79 22.52 -3.66
N TYR A 233 1.99 23.17 -2.52
CA TYR A 233 2.63 22.59 -1.34
C TYR A 233 2.07 21.20 -0.96
N ALA A 234 0.74 21.02 -1.01
CA ALA A 234 0.10 19.74 -0.66
C ALA A 234 0.27 18.63 -1.71
N GLN A 235 0.64 18.98 -2.94
CA GLN A 235 0.81 18.03 -4.06
C GLN A 235 2.26 17.57 -4.25
N ARG A 236 3.21 18.20 -3.53
CA ARG A 236 4.61 17.78 -3.57
C ARG A 236 4.77 16.37 -3.00
N LYS A 237 5.70 15.61 -3.56
CA LYS A 237 6.05 14.25 -3.15
C LYS A 237 6.70 14.22 -1.76
N ASP A 238 7.39 15.30 -1.39
CA ASP A 238 8.11 15.43 -0.13
C ASP A 238 7.30 16.08 1.01
N PHE A 239 6.04 16.46 0.78
CA PHE A 239 5.19 17.14 1.77
C PHE A 239 5.08 16.41 3.12
N GLY A 240 5.15 15.08 3.13
CA GLY A 240 5.08 14.27 4.35
C GLY A 240 6.42 13.88 4.97
N SER A 241 7.55 14.25 4.36
CA SER A 241 8.89 13.85 4.81
C SER A 241 9.62 15.06 5.36
N SER A 242 10.18 15.00 6.58
CA SER A 242 10.91 16.14 7.15
C SER A 242 12.27 16.31 6.50
N HIS A 243 13.10 15.26 6.48
CA HIS A 243 14.52 15.30 6.08
C HIS A 243 14.78 14.98 4.60
N VAL A 244 13.80 15.19 3.72
CA VAL A 244 13.96 14.93 2.28
C VAL A 244 13.45 16.13 1.49
N ILE A 245 14.24 16.54 0.50
CA ILE A 245 13.89 17.49 -0.55
C ILE A 245 13.91 16.69 -1.85
N ILE A 246 12.79 16.66 -2.58
CA ILE A 246 12.70 15.96 -3.87
C ILE A 246 12.70 17.01 -4.98
N ASN A 247 13.67 16.92 -5.90
CA ASN A 247 13.58 17.68 -7.13
C ASN A 247 12.51 17.04 -8.05
N GLU A 248 11.42 17.78 -8.28
CA GLU A 248 10.31 17.37 -9.14
C GLU A 248 10.39 17.96 -10.56
N GLU A 249 11.41 18.76 -10.84
CA GLU A 249 11.67 19.24 -12.19
C GLU A 249 11.91 18.05 -13.12
N ASN A 250 11.19 18.04 -14.25
CA ASN A 250 11.32 16.98 -15.23
C ASN A 250 12.66 17.16 -15.96
N ASN A 251 13.71 16.49 -15.48
CA ASN A 251 14.93 16.33 -16.27
C ASN A 251 14.56 15.66 -17.60
N GLU A 252 14.81 16.35 -18.71
CA GLU A 252 14.49 15.85 -20.04
C GLU A 252 15.34 14.61 -20.34
N VAL A 253 14.80 13.43 -20.09
CA VAL A 253 15.38 12.20 -20.61
C VAL A 253 15.38 12.29 -22.13
N GLU A 254 16.53 12.00 -22.74
CA GLU A 254 16.68 12.07 -24.20
C GLU A 254 15.56 11.30 -24.91
N GLU A 255 14.99 11.89 -25.96
CA GLU A 255 13.86 11.31 -26.69
C GLU A 255 14.15 9.90 -27.22
N LYS A 256 15.42 9.60 -27.53
CA LYS A 256 15.87 8.28 -27.99
C LYS A 256 15.62 7.16 -26.98
N TYR A 257 15.53 7.47 -25.68
CA TYR A 257 15.26 6.50 -24.62
C TYR A 257 13.78 6.45 -24.21
N LYS A 258 12.94 7.34 -24.75
CA LYS A 258 11.49 7.35 -24.49
C LYS A 258 10.78 6.39 -25.44
N SER A 259 10.22 5.31 -24.89
CA SER A 259 9.41 4.37 -25.67
C SER A 259 7.92 4.70 -25.58
N ASN A 260 7.24 4.75 -26.73
CA ASN A 260 5.78 4.77 -26.77
C ASN A 260 5.21 3.39 -26.39
N LEU A 261 4.01 3.40 -25.80
CA LEU A 261 3.34 2.17 -25.39
C LEU A 261 2.95 1.32 -26.63
N PRO A 262 3.41 0.07 -26.74
CA PRO A 262 3.06 -0.77 -27.89
C PRO A 262 1.58 -1.16 -27.89
N PHE A 263 1.03 -1.43 -29.08
CA PHE A 263 -0.37 -1.81 -29.24
C PHE A 263 -0.72 -3.07 -28.42
N GLY A 264 -1.90 -3.05 -27.79
CA GLY A 264 -2.44 -4.19 -27.03
C GLY A 264 -1.85 -4.35 -25.62
N TYR A 265 -0.97 -3.45 -25.16
CA TYR A 265 -0.45 -3.46 -23.80
C TYR A 265 -0.98 -2.30 -22.95
N THR A 266 -1.20 -2.56 -21.67
CA THR A 266 -1.33 -1.51 -20.65
C THR A 266 0.07 -1.02 -20.24
N LYS A 267 0.17 0.23 -19.77
CA LYS A 267 1.44 0.80 -19.27
C LYS A 267 2.09 -0.08 -18.20
N GLU A 268 1.28 -0.63 -17.30
CA GLU A 268 1.74 -1.49 -16.21
C GLU A 268 2.27 -2.83 -16.74
N ASP A 269 1.51 -3.49 -17.61
CA ASP A 269 1.91 -4.75 -18.25
C ASP A 269 3.23 -4.60 -19.02
N TYR A 270 3.38 -3.50 -19.75
CA TYR A 270 4.59 -3.23 -20.51
C TYR A 270 5.80 -3.03 -19.60
N LYS A 271 5.66 -2.29 -18.49
CA LYS A 271 6.73 -2.13 -17.50
C LYS A 271 7.15 -3.47 -16.88
N ILE A 272 6.19 -4.34 -16.57
CA ILE A 272 6.48 -5.68 -16.03
C ILE A 272 7.24 -6.53 -17.05
N LYS A 273 6.95 -6.38 -18.34
CA LYS A 273 7.72 -7.07 -19.39
C LYS A 273 9.14 -6.51 -19.54
N LEU A 274 9.29 -5.19 -19.48
CA LEU A 274 10.61 -4.54 -19.56
C LEU A 274 11.49 -4.79 -18.33
N SER A 275 10.90 -5.03 -17.15
CA SER A 275 11.67 -5.28 -15.93
C SER A 275 12.37 -6.64 -15.94
N VAL A 276 12.03 -7.54 -16.85
CA VAL A 276 12.67 -8.85 -16.99
C VAL A 276 13.80 -8.77 -18.01
N PRO A 277 15.08 -8.94 -17.61
CA PRO A 277 16.18 -8.93 -18.55
C PRO A 277 16.14 -10.15 -19.46
N VAL A 278 16.49 -9.98 -20.74
CA VAL A 278 16.56 -11.08 -21.72
C VAL A 278 18.00 -11.59 -21.90
N SER A 279 19.00 -10.93 -21.32
CA SER A 279 20.41 -11.27 -21.49
C SER A 279 20.77 -12.65 -20.92
N LYS A 280 21.84 -13.25 -21.46
CA LYS A 280 22.40 -14.53 -20.99
C LYS A 280 23.06 -14.40 -19.61
N GLU A 281 23.53 -13.22 -19.25
CA GLU A 281 24.21 -12.94 -17.99
C GLU A 281 23.23 -12.91 -16.81
N CYS A 282 22.04 -12.34 -17.03
CA CYS A 282 21.02 -12.22 -15.99
C CYS A 282 20.15 -13.48 -15.84
N ASN A 283 20.24 -14.44 -16.77
CA ASN A 283 19.38 -15.62 -16.80
C ASN A 283 20.17 -16.93 -16.89
N THR A 284 19.58 -18.01 -16.40
CA THR A 284 20.15 -19.35 -16.63
C THR A 284 20.15 -19.69 -18.12
N THR A 285 21.11 -20.50 -18.57
CA THR A 285 21.23 -20.93 -19.97
C THR A 285 19.96 -21.59 -20.51
N ARG A 286 19.26 -22.37 -19.65
CA ARG A 286 17.97 -22.99 -19.98
C ARG A 286 16.88 -21.94 -20.21
N MET A 287 16.76 -20.96 -19.32
CA MET A 287 15.75 -19.90 -19.46
C MET A 287 16.04 -19.03 -20.67
N TYR A 288 17.29 -18.61 -20.86
CA TYR A 288 17.72 -17.83 -22.02
C TYR A 288 17.36 -18.51 -23.34
N LYS A 289 17.67 -19.82 -23.48
CA LYS A 289 17.28 -20.61 -24.66
C LYS A 289 15.76 -20.69 -24.84
N LYS A 290 14.98 -20.75 -23.76
CA LYS A 290 13.52 -20.76 -23.80
C LYS A 290 12.93 -19.41 -24.20
N ILE A 291 13.56 -18.30 -23.80
CA ILE A 291 13.13 -16.96 -24.20
C ILE A 291 13.42 -16.72 -25.68
N LEU A 292 14.58 -17.18 -26.17
CA LEU A 292 14.98 -17.07 -27.56
C LEU A 292 14.30 -18.06 -28.51
N SER A 293 13.63 -19.10 -28.01
CA SER A 293 12.99 -20.07 -28.89
C SER A 293 11.78 -19.44 -29.58
N ASP A 294 11.77 -19.49 -30.92
CA ASP A 294 10.65 -19.01 -31.72
C ASP A 294 9.36 -19.78 -31.40
N VAL A 295 8.22 -19.08 -31.50
CA VAL A 295 6.89 -19.68 -31.31
C VAL A 295 6.58 -20.70 -32.43
N ILE A 296 7.06 -20.42 -33.64
CA ILE A 296 6.89 -21.27 -34.81
C ILE A 296 8.28 -21.66 -35.29
N TYR A 297 8.54 -22.96 -35.36
CA TYR A 297 9.79 -23.50 -35.85
C TYR A 297 9.51 -24.43 -37.03
N ASN A 298 9.99 -24.06 -38.21
CA ASN A 298 9.89 -24.86 -39.43
C ASN A 298 11.20 -25.63 -39.63
N LYS A 299 11.09 -26.93 -39.93
CA LYS A 299 12.26 -27.72 -40.34
C LYS A 299 12.65 -27.35 -41.77
N SER A 300 13.94 -27.07 -41.97
CA SER A 300 14.46 -26.82 -43.31
C SER A 300 14.41 -28.09 -44.15
N GLY A 301 13.94 -27.99 -45.40
CA GLY A 301 13.93 -29.10 -46.36
C GLY A 301 12.68 -29.99 -46.36
N GLU A 302 11.70 -29.73 -45.50
CA GLU A 302 10.43 -30.47 -45.44
C GLU A 302 9.28 -29.57 -45.92
N ASN A 303 8.38 -30.12 -46.75
CA ASN A 303 7.21 -29.37 -47.21
C ASN A 303 6.19 -29.29 -46.06
N ILE A 304 5.60 -28.11 -45.83
CA ILE A 304 4.64 -27.91 -44.74
C ILE A 304 3.28 -28.42 -45.22
N GLU A 305 2.85 -29.58 -44.70
CA GLU A 305 1.52 -30.10 -44.98
C GLU A 305 0.45 -29.32 -44.21
N PRO A 306 -0.73 -29.07 -44.82
CA PRO A 306 -1.83 -28.44 -44.12
C PRO A 306 -2.37 -29.33 -43.00
N PHE A 307 -2.81 -28.72 -41.92
CA PHE A 307 -3.41 -29.43 -40.79
C PHE A 307 -4.69 -30.18 -41.23
N LYS A 308 -4.76 -31.48 -40.94
CA LYS A 308 -5.95 -32.31 -41.13
C LYS A 308 -6.45 -32.77 -39.75
N TYR A 309 -7.73 -32.54 -39.46
CA TYR A 309 -8.37 -32.98 -38.22
C TYR A 309 -9.16 -34.27 -38.48
N GLU A 310 -8.83 -35.34 -37.77
CA GLU A 310 -9.59 -36.60 -37.77
C GLU A 310 -10.22 -36.78 -36.38
N PRO A 311 -11.57 -36.73 -36.26
CA PRO A 311 -12.23 -36.98 -34.99
C PRO A 311 -12.11 -38.46 -34.59
N GLU A 312 -11.92 -38.72 -33.30
CA GLU A 312 -11.98 -40.08 -32.74
C GLU A 312 -13.42 -40.62 -32.85
N ASN A 313 -13.58 -41.79 -33.47
CA ASN A 313 -14.88 -42.47 -33.70
C ASN A 313 -15.42 -43.20 -32.47
#